data_AF-A0A2E7TX09-F1
#
_entry.id   AF-A0A2E7TX09-F1
#
_cell.length_a   1.000
_cell.length_b   1.000
_cell.length_c   1.000
_cell.angle_alpha   90.00
_cell.angle_beta   90.00
_cell.angle_gamma   90.00
#
_symmetry.space_group_name_H-M   'P 1'
#
loop_
_entity.id
_entity.type
_entity.pdbx_description
1 polymer ?
#
loop_
_entity_poly.entity_id
_entity_poly.type
_entity_poly.pdbx_seq_one_letter_code
_entity_poly.pdbx_strand_id
1 'polypeptide(L)'
;MNSQRQRFWVAMVLTLSLHALVMSVLWMQPAGRFSVAVNAFIPVEFADLESTEGEVPTLEQQLRAQMESRVSNLVANANASASSEMQSTSAHDEVRMAEEVEADLRALEQAEFERLAAEEKDFGLEGVPNDGQNSRVNTLTGWDQRYDGRVIVSYDVADRKHVYLPIPGYQCLEAGKVVVEVEIARDGKVAKASVLRPAVGDAEACLSAAALKYARRSVFQTRTDDHQSGIITYEFVAQ
;
A
#
# COMPACT_ATOMS: atom_id res chain seq x y z
N MET A 1 -33.95 -62.10 -38.47
CA MET A 1 -33.67 -60.65 -38.34
C MET A 1 -33.35 -60.16 -36.91
N ASN A 2 -33.21 -61.04 -35.89
CA ASN A 2 -33.02 -60.61 -34.49
C ASN A 2 -31.57 -60.59 -33.98
N SER A 3 -30.65 -61.35 -34.59
CA SER A 3 -29.30 -61.53 -34.03
C SER A 3 -28.43 -60.25 -34.11
N GLN A 4 -28.50 -59.49 -35.21
CA GLN A 4 -27.72 -58.25 -35.33
C GLN A 4 -28.22 -57.14 -34.40
N ARG A 5 -29.54 -57.01 -34.23
CA ARG A 5 -30.12 -56.07 -33.25
C ARG A 5 -29.73 -56.44 -31.83
N GLN A 6 -29.79 -57.72 -31.47
CA GLN A 6 -29.34 -58.20 -30.16
C GLN A 6 -27.86 -57.92 -29.91
N ARG A 7 -26.98 -58.14 -30.90
CA ARG A 7 -25.54 -57.82 -30.80
C ARG A 7 -25.29 -56.32 -30.62
N PHE A 8 -26.04 -55.47 -31.32
CA PHE A 8 -25.96 -54.01 -31.18
C PHE A 8 -26.38 -53.55 -29.77
N TRP A 9 -27.51 -54.04 -29.28
CA TRP A 9 -27.99 -53.71 -27.93
C TRP A 9 -27.04 -54.21 -26.84
N VAL A 10 -26.47 -55.42 -27.00
CA VAL A 10 -25.46 -55.94 -26.06
C VAL A 10 -24.20 -55.07 -26.08
N ALA A 11 -23.69 -54.66 -27.24
CA ALA A 11 -22.54 -53.78 -27.33
C ALA A 11 -22.80 -52.39 -26.72
N MET A 12 -23.99 -51.83 -26.94
CA MET A 12 -24.40 -50.54 -26.38
C MET A 12 -24.51 -50.59 -24.86
N VAL A 13 -25.11 -51.65 -24.29
CA VAL A 13 -25.19 -51.81 -22.83
C VAL A 13 -23.82 -52.01 -22.23
N LEU A 14 -22.95 -52.83 -22.84
CA LEU A 14 -21.62 -53.13 -22.32
C LEU A 14 -20.73 -51.88 -22.28
N THR A 15 -20.75 -51.07 -23.35
CA THR A 15 -20.03 -49.79 -23.39
C THR A 15 -20.59 -48.80 -22.37
N LEU A 16 -21.91 -48.68 -22.23
CA LEU A 16 -22.53 -47.77 -21.27
C LEU A 16 -22.23 -48.18 -19.82
N SER A 17 -22.25 -49.48 -19.51
CA SER A 17 -21.85 -50.02 -18.22
C SER A 17 -20.36 -49.76 -17.91
N LEU A 18 -19.47 -49.88 -18.90
CA LEU A 18 -18.05 -49.58 -18.73
C LEU A 18 -17.84 -48.10 -18.38
N HIS A 19 -18.49 -47.19 -19.11
CA HIS A 19 -18.36 -45.74 -18.84
C HIS A 19 -18.96 -45.36 -17.48
N ALA A 20 -20.12 -45.93 -17.12
CA ALA A 20 -20.73 -45.71 -15.82
C ALA A 20 -19.83 -46.18 -14.66
N LEU A 21 -19.13 -47.31 -14.84
CA LEU A 21 -18.18 -47.80 -13.86
C LEU A 21 -16.97 -46.88 -13.73
N VAL A 22 -16.39 -46.41 -14.84
CA VAL A 22 -15.26 -45.47 -14.82
C VAL A 22 -15.65 -44.16 -14.12
N MET A 23 -16.83 -43.61 -14.44
CA MET A 23 -17.32 -42.39 -13.79
C MET A 23 -17.60 -42.59 -12.29
N SER A 24 -18.11 -43.76 -11.90
CA SER A 24 -18.31 -44.10 -10.48
C SER A 24 -16.99 -44.19 -9.72
N VAL A 25 -15.96 -44.80 -10.32
CA VAL A 25 -14.60 -44.85 -9.74
C VAL A 25 -14.00 -43.46 -9.62
N LEU A 26 -14.14 -42.62 -10.65
CA LEU A 26 -13.65 -41.23 -10.62
C LEU A 26 -14.39 -40.38 -9.57
N TRP A 27 -15.68 -40.65 -9.35
CA TRP A 27 -16.48 -39.95 -8.35
C TRP A 27 -16.17 -40.40 -6.91
N MET A 28 -15.80 -41.68 -6.73
CA MET A 28 -15.35 -42.23 -5.45
C MET A 28 -13.91 -41.86 -5.10
N GLN A 29 -13.13 -41.34 -6.04
CA GLN A 29 -11.82 -40.79 -5.71
C GLN A 29 -12.05 -39.59 -4.80
N PRO A 30 -11.43 -39.54 -3.60
CA PRO A 30 -11.52 -38.37 -2.76
C PRO A 30 -10.97 -37.21 -3.59
N ALA A 31 -11.82 -36.22 -3.90
CA ALA A 31 -11.38 -34.95 -4.46
C ALA A 31 -10.25 -34.49 -3.54
N GLY A 32 -9.02 -34.60 -4.02
CA GLY A 32 -7.83 -34.37 -3.22
C GLY A 32 -7.98 -33.00 -2.60
N ARG A 33 -8.33 -32.97 -1.31
CA ARG A 33 -8.15 -31.80 -0.50
C ARG A 33 -6.64 -31.70 -0.41
N PHE A 34 -6.04 -30.99 -1.36
CA PHE A 34 -4.75 -30.38 -1.15
C PHE A 34 -4.96 -29.36 -0.03
N SER A 35 -5.11 -29.84 1.21
CA SER A 35 -4.71 -29.06 2.36
C SER A 35 -3.21 -28.98 2.23
N VAL A 36 -2.73 -27.93 1.55
CA VAL A 36 -1.40 -27.42 1.85
C VAL A 36 -1.35 -27.33 3.38
N ALA A 37 -0.44 -28.08 3.99
CA ALA A 37 -0.25 -28.01 5.43
C ALA A 37 0.11 -26.55 5.77
N VAL A 38 -0.87 -25.79 6.28
CA VAL A 38 -0.70 -24.39 6.71
C VAL A 38 0.18 -24.32 7.98
N ASN A 39 0.68 -25.44 8.47
CA ASN A 39 1.47 -25.52 9.70
C ASN A 39 2.97 -25.62 9.40
N ALA A 40 3.49 -24.72 8.55
CA ALA A 40 4.88 -24.30 8.62
C ALA A 40 4.95 -22.94 9.36
N PHE A 41 4.31 -22.86 10.53
CA PHE A 41 4.65 -21.82 11.48
C PHE A 41 6.01 -22.18 12.06
N ILE A 42 7.04 -21.44 11.67
CA ILE A 42 8.30 -21.42 12.39
C ILE A 42 7.95 -20.82 13.77
N PRO A 43 8.08 -21.56 14.89
CA PRO A 43 7.98 -20.93 16.19
C PRO A 43 9.14 -19.93 16.27
N VAL A 44 8.81 -18.64 16.23
CA VAL A 44 9.72 -17.60 16.68
C VAL A 44 9.77 -17.78 18.19
N GLU A 45 10.79 -18.48 18.66
CA GLU A 45 11.15 -18.51 20.06
C GLU A 45 11.66 -17.11 20.38
N PHE A 46 10.76 -16.26 20.87
CA PHE A 46 11.14 -15.00 21.47
C PHE A 46 12.00 -15.37 22.68
N ALA A 47 13.29 -15.03 22.62
CA ALA A 47 14.10 -15.05 23.81
C ALA A 47 13.38 -14.16 24.84
N ASP A 48 13.03 -14.75 25.99
CA ASP A 48 12.53 -14.03 27.15
C ASP A 48 13.59 -13.02 27.57
N LEU A 49 13.46 -11.82 27.02
CA LEU A 49 14.13 -10.63 27.49
C LEU A 49 13.48 -10.26 28.81
N GLU A 50 14.14 -10.76 29.85
CA GLU A 50 14.54 -9.94 30.97
C GLU A 50 13.41 -9.58 31.94
N SER A 51 13.37 -10.36 33.02
CA SER A 51 12.93 -9.87 34.31
C SER A 51 13.68 -8.58 34.67
N THR A 52 13.04 -7.44 34.44
CA THR A 52 13.22 -6.25 35.27
C THR A 52 11.85 -5.67 35.58
N GLU A 53 11.16 -6.30 36.52
CA GLU A 53 10.04 -5.67 37.23
C GLU A 53 10.62 -4.55 38.12
N GLY A 54 10.80 -3.38 37.52
CA GLY A 54 10.88 -2.12 38.24
C GLY A 54 9.49 -1.51 38.26
N GLU A 55 8.87 -1.43 39.43
CA GLU A 55 7.58 -0.79 39.63
C GLU A 55 7.68 0.70 39.24
N VAL A 56 7.14 1.05 38.07
CA VAL A 56 7.13 2.43 37.59
C VAL A 56 6.05 3.19 38.35
N PRO A 57 6.36 4.30 39.05
CA PRO A 57 5.36 5.05 39.80
C PRO A 57 4.27 5.55 38.86
N THR A 58 3.02 5.46 39.29
CA THR A 58 1.87 5.84 38.48
C THR A 58 1.88 7.35 38.18
N LEU A 59 1.29 7.74 37.06
CA LEU A 59 1.17 9.14 36.63
C LEU A 59 0.60 10.05 37.75
N GLU A 60 -0.33 9.53 38.54
CA GLU A 60 -0.90 10.26 39.70
C GLU A 60 0.14 10.56 40.79
N GLN A 61 1.08 9.64 41.05
CA GLN A 61 2.13 9.84 42.04
C GLN A 61 3.14 10.89 41.57
N GLN A 62 3.51 10.88 40.28
CA GLN A 62 4.37 11.91 39.69
C GLN A 62 3.71 13.29 39.72
N LEU A 63 2.41 13.37 39.40
CA LEU A 63 1.68 14.63 39.37
C LEU A 63 1.53 15.23 40.78
N ARG A 64 1.28 14.40 41.81
CA ARG A 64 1.25 14.84 43.21
C ARG A 64 2.59 15.40 43.68
N ALA A 65 3.69 14.69 43.42
CA ALA A 65 5.02 15.15 43.81
C ALA A 65 5.38 16.49 43.14
N GLN A 66 4.98 16.67 41.88
CA GLN A 66 5.20 17.93 41.17
C GLN A 66 4.33 19.06 41.73
N MET A 67 3.06 18.82 42.04
CA MET A 67 2.19 19.83 42.65
C MET A 67 2.65 20.23 44.04
N GLU A 68 3.09 19.28 44.87
CA GLU A 68 3.58 19.53 46.23
C GLU A 68 4.85 20.39 46.21
N SER A 69 5.74 20.16 45.25
CA SER A 69 6.92 21.02 45.03
C SER A 69 6.56 22.47 44.64
N ARG A 70 5.43 22.69 43.95
CA ARG A 70 4.98 24.03 43.55
C ARG A 70 4.23 24.75 44.66
N VAL A 71 3.54 24.03 45.54
CA VAL A 71 2.81 24.62 46.67
C VAL A 71 3.76 25.10 47.79
N SER A 72 4.96 24.53 47.89
CA SER A 72 5.99 24.97 48.87
C SER A 72 6.51 26.42 48.67
N ASN A 73 6.20 27.08 47.55
CA ASN A 73 6.61 28.46 47.29
C ASN A 73 5.48 29.49 47.45
N LEU A 74 4.27 29.09 47.85
CA LEU A 74 3.11 29.98 47.94
C LEU A 74 2.61 30.27 49.36
N VAL A 75 3.34 29.85 50.40
CA VAL A 75 3.02 30.26 51.78
C VAL A 75 4.02 31.31 52.25
N ALA A 76 3.68 32.59 52.03
CA ALA A 76 3.70 33.62 53.07
C ALA A 76 3.47 35.03 52.46
N ASN A 77 2.22 35.50 52.49
CA ASN A 77 1.97 36.80 53.12
C ASN A 77 0.57 36.83 53.73
N ALA A 78 0.43 36.30 54.94
CA ALA A 78 -0.80 36.39 55.73
C ALA A 78 -1.01 37.78 56.37
N ASN A 79 -0.21 38.79 55.99
CA ASN A 79 -0.27 40.14 56.55
C ASN A 79 -0.13 41.25 55.50
N ALA A 80 -0.35 40.94 54.21
CA ALA A 80 -0.61 41.96 53.21
C ALA A 80 -1.98 42.53 53.53
N SER A 81 -1.98 43.72 54.12
CA SER A 81 -3.16 44.45 54.56
C SER A 81 -4.23 44.40 53.48
N ALA A 82 -5.41 43.91 53.83
CA ALA A 82 -6.60 44.00 53.01
C ALA A 82 -6.85 45.48 52.69
N SER A 83 -6.43 45.93 51.50
CA SER A 83 -6.91 47.20 50.97
C SER A 83 -8.40 47.02 50.67
N SER A 84 -9.19 47.99 51.11
CA SER A 84 -10.64 48.01 51.06
C SER A 84 -11.19 48.24 49.65
N GLU A 85 -10.65 47.57 48.64
CA GLU A 85 -11.01 47.73 47.22
C GLU A 85 -11.84 46.58 46.68
N MET A 86 -12.56 45.85 47.55
CA MET A 86 -13.75 45.12 47.11
C MET A 86 -14.92 46.09 47.01
N GLN A 87 -14.86 46.95 45.99
CA GLN A 87 -15.99 47.75 45.57
C GLN A 87 -16.87 46.87 44.67
N SER A 88 -18.13 46.75 45.08
CA SER A 88 -19.20 45.92 44.50
C SER A 88 -19.26 45.97 42.97
N THR A 89 -19.08 44.82 42.32
CA THR A 89 -19.36 44.63 40.89
C THR A 89 -20.87 44.63 40.68
N SER A 90 -21.42 45.77 40.26
CA SER A 90 -22.79 45.84 39.75
C SER A 90 -22.83 45.25 38.33
N ALA A 91 -24.00 44.86 37.82
CA ALA A 91 -24.16 44.28 36.47
C ALA A 91 -23.58 45.14 35.31
N HIS A 92 -23.28 46.42 35.55
CA HIS A 92 -22.55 47.27 34.60
C HIS A 92 -21.06 46.90 34.45
N ASP A 93 -20.45 46.28 35.46
CA ASP A 93 -19.07 45.77 35.38
C ASP A 93 -18.95 44.50 34.55
N GLU A 94 -19.98 43.66 34.51
CA GLU A 94 -19.94 42.43 33.69
C GLU A 94 -19.85 42.74 32.20
N VAL A 95 -20.59 43.75 31.72
CA VAL A 95 -20.56 44.17 30.31
C VAL A 95 -19.20 44.77 29.95
N ARG A 96 -18.63 45.59 30.84
CA ARG A 96 -17.32 46.20 30.64
C ARG A 96 -16.19 45.16 30.66
N MET A 97 -16.26 44.21 31.59
CA MET A 97 -15.31 43.09 31.64
C MET A 97 -15.47 42.16 30.44
N ALA A 98 -16.69 41.91 29.95
CA ALA A 98 -16.91 41.10 28.75
C ALA A 98 -16.31 41.76 27.50
N GLU A 99 -16.44 43.09 27.36
CA GLU A 99 -15.84 43.85 26.26
C GLU A 99 -14.30 43.85 26.35
N GLU A 100 -13.76 44.02 27.56
CA GLU A 100 -12.31 43.97 27.81
C GLU A 100 -11.71 42.58 27.52
N VAL A 101 -12.38 41.51 27.97
CA VAL A 101 -11.97 40.13 27.68
C VAL A 101 -12.05 39.82 26.18
N GLU A 102 -13.07 40.31 25.48
CA GLU A 102 -13.17 40.11 24.03
C GLU A 102 -12.07 40.86 23.28
N ALA A 103 -11.73 42.08 23.72
CA ALA A 103 -10.62 42.85 23.17
C ALA A 103 -9.28 42.14 23.39
N ASP A 104 -9.05 41.62 24.59
CA ASP A 104 -7.84 40.86 24.93
C ASP A 104 -7.74 39.54 24.14
N LEU A 105 -8.84 38.81 23.98
CA LEU A 105 -8.90 37.60 23.15
C LEU A 105 -8.54 37.89 21.70
N ARG A 106 -9.11 38.95 21.11
CA ARG A 106 -8.78 39.36 19.74
C ARG A 106 -7.32 39.78 19.60
N ALA A 107 -6.76 40.48 20.60
CA ALA A 107 -5.36 40.87 20.61
C ALA A 107 -4.44 39.65 20.66
N LEU A 108 -4.76 38.66 21.49
CA LEU A 108 -4.02 37.39 21.58
C LEU A 108 -4.11 36.58 20.28
N GLU A 109 -5.30 36.49 19.67
CA GLU A 109 -5.48 35.84 18.38
C GLU A 109 -4.62 36.50 17.29
N GLN A 110 -4.68 37.83 17.17
CA GLN A 110 -3.88 38.56 16.19
C GLN A 110 -2.38 38.39 16.42
N ALA A 111 -1.93 38.45 17.67
CA ALA A 111 -0.52 38.23 18.00
C ALA A 111 -0.05 36.81 17.65
N GLU A 112 -0.88 35.77 17.84
CA GLU A 112 -0.54 34.42 17.37
C GLU A 112 -0.58 34.29 15.86
N PHE A 113 -1.56 34.90 15.18
CA PHE A 113 -1.59 34.89 13.72
C PHE A 113 -0.34 35.57 13.14
N GLU A 114 0.10 36.69 13.70
CA GLU A 114 1.34 37.36 13.30
C GLU A 114 2.57 36.50 13.64
N ARG A 115 2.61 35.86 14.82
CA ARG A 115 3.69 34.93 15.19
C ARG A 115 3.77 33.75 14.22
N LEU A 116 2.64 33.13 13.88
CA LEU A 116 2.55 32.02 12.94
C LEU A 116 2.84 32.44 11.50
N ALA A 117 2.50 33.67 11.10
CA ALA A 117 2.82 34.21 9.79
C ALA A 117 4.31 34.57 9.65
N ALA A 118 4.93 35.04 10.74
CA ALA A 118 6.37 35.31 10.81
C ALA A 118 7.20 34.03 11.00
N GLU A 119 6.63 33.02 11.66
CA GLU A 119 7.13 31.65 11.70
C GLU A 119 6.85 31.00 10.34
N GLU A 120 7.61 31.41 9.32
CA GLU A 120 7.71 30.71 8.05
C GLU A 120 8.19 29.28 8.35
N LYS A 121 7.25 28.37 8.60
CA LYS A 121 7.54 26.94 8.64
C LYS A 121 7.94 26.57 7.23
N ASP A 122 9.24 26.52 7.01
CA ASP A 122 9.81 25.69 5.96
C ASP A 122 9.39 24.26 6.28
N PHE A 123 8.22 23.87 5.76
CA PHE A 123 7.86 22.48 5.63
C PHE A 123 8.91 21.94 4.67
N GLY A 124 10.03 21.46 5.21
CA GLY A 124 11.16 20.96 4.44
C GLY A 124 10.70 19.93 3.43
N LEU A 125 10.26 20.41 2.26
CA LEU A 125 10.12 19.67 1.03
C LEU A 125 11.53 19.59 0.44
N GLU A 126 12.46 19.15 1.28
CA GLU A 126 13.84 18.91 0.96
C GLU A 126 13.89 17.53 0.27
N GLY A 127 13.30 17.53 -0.92
CA GLY A 127 13.15 16.39 -1.81
C GLY A 127 13.24 16.78 -3.28
N VAL A 128 13.69 18.00 -3.58
CA VAL A 128 14.05 18.37 -4.96
C VAL A 128 15.55 18.69 -4.99
N PRO A 129 16.41 17.72 -5.34
CA PRO A 129 17.77 18.01 -5.72
C PRO A 129 17.78 19.07 -6.81
N ASN A 130 18.39 20.23 -6.56
CA ASN A 130 18.71 21.20 -7.60
C ASN A 130 20.04 20.78 -8.24
N ASP A 131 20.00 19.74 -9.08
CA ASP A 131 21.14 19.23 -9.82
C ASP A 131 21.33 19.91 -11.20
N GLY A 132 20.66 21.05 -11.43
CA GLY A 132 20.63 21.70 -12.75
C GLY A 132 20.06 20.81 -13.87
N GLN A 133 19.49 19.68 -13.47
CA GLN A 133 19.05 18.50 -14.20
C GLN A 133 17.80 18.58 -15.06
N ASN A 134 16.80 19.37 -14.67
CA ASN A 134 15.42 19.10 -15.10
C ASN A 134 14.44 20.10 -14.48
N SER A 135 14.12 21.16 -15.24
CA SER A 135 13.07 22.13 -14.92
C SER A 135 11.64 21.58 -15.03
N ARG A 136 11.45 20.28 -14.77
CA ARG A 136 10.14 19.62 -14.75
C ARG A 136 9.95 19.00 -13.39
N VAL A 137 9.48 19.81 -12.46
CA VAL A 137 8.80 19.32 -11.27
C VAL A 137 7.66 18.43 -11.80
N ASN A 138 7.70 17.13 -11.52
CA ASN A 138 6.53 16.26 -11.67
C ASN A 138 5.53 16.70 -10.60
N THR A 139 4.84 17.82 -10.87
CA THR A 139 3.57 18.10 -10.23
C THR A 139 2.72 16.85 -10.45
N LEU A 140 2.01 16.42 -9.42
CA LEU A 140 1.17 15.21 -9.40
C LEU A 140 -0.07 15.34 -10.33
N THR A 141 0.09 15.95 -11.49
CA THR A 141 -0.91 16.19 -12.51
C THR A 141 -1.25 14.85 -13.16
N GLY A 142 -2.49 14.38 -12.98
CA GLY A 142 -2.95 13.08 -13.46
C GLY A 142 -2.98 11.96 -12.41
N TRP A 143 -2.83 12.26 -11.11
CA TRP A 143 -3.01 11.25 -10.05
C TRP A 143 -4.44 10.69 -10.00
N ASP A 144 -5.38 11.44 -10.55
CA ASP A 144 -6.79 11.13 -10.76
C ASP A 144 -7.07 10.33 -12.05
N GLN A 145 -6.12 10.21 -12.98
CA GLN A 145 -6.24 9.43 -14.22
C GLN A 145 -6.02 7.93 -14.00
N ARG A 146 -6.50 7.40 -12.87
CA ARG A 146 -6.52 5.95 -12.64
C ARG A 146 -7.78 5.40 -13.27
N TYR A 147 -7.59 4.57 -14.28
CA TYR A 147 -8.67 3.86 -14.94
C TYR A 147 -8.86 2.50 -14.26
N ASP A 148 -10.11 2.09 -14.08
CA ASP A 148 -10.43 0.75 -13.59
C ASP A 148 -10.17 -0.27 -14.69
N GLY A 149 -9.20 -1.14 -14.48
CA GLY A 149 -8.84 -2.17 -15.44
C GLY A 149 -7.87 -3.18 -14.83
N ARG A 150 -7.93 -4.42 -15.32
CA ARG A 150 -7.05 -5.49 -14.86
C ARG A 150 -5.95 -5.71 -15.88
N VAL A 151 -4.72 -5.89 -15.40
CA VAL A 151 -3.60 -6.30 -16.26
C VAL A 151 -3.16 -7.70 -15.87
N ILE A 152 -3.16 -8.60 -16.86
CA ILE A 152 -2.65 -9.97 -16.74
C ILE A 152 -1.24 -9.97 -17.34
N VAL A 153 -0.26 -10.47 -16.58
CA VAL A 153 1.13 -10.57 -17.01
C VAL A 153 1.53 -12.04 -17.07
N SER A 154 2.06 -12.45 -18.22
CA SER A 154 2.66 -13.77 -18.41
C SER A 154 4.04 -13.63 -19.05
N TYR A 155 4.90 -14.61 -18.89
CA TYR A 155 6.23 -14.60 -19.51
C TYR A 155 6.62 -16.00 -19.96
N ASP A 156 7.50 -16.04 -20.95
CA ASP A 156 8.14 -17.24 -21.46
C ASP A 156 9.64 -16.98 -21.56
N VAL A 157 10.40 -17.61 -20.67
CA VAL A 157 11.85 -17.52 -20.60
C VAL A 157 12.36 -18.93 -20.27
N ALA A 158 13.20 -19.48 -21.15
CA ALA A 158 13.66 -20.87 -21.02
C ALA A 158 14.39 -21.12 -19.68
N ASP A 159 13.91 -22.09 -18.90
CA ASP A 159 14.53 -22.54 -17.65
C ASP A 159 14.89 -21.43 -16.65
N ARG A 160 14.19 -20.29 -16.68
CA ARG A 160 14.49 -19.15 -15.81
C ARG A 160 13.21 -18.60 -15.20
N LYS A 161 13.13 -18.60 -13.86
CA LYS A 161 11.96 -18.05 -13.16
C LYS A 161 12.15 -16.57 -12.88
N HIS A 162 11.03 -15.84 -12.84
CA HIS A 162 11.01 -14.48 -12.36
C HIS A 162 11.21 -14.46 -10.83
N VAL A 163 11.89 -13.41 -10.35
CA VAL A 163 12.00 -13.04 -8.93
C VAL A 163 11.04 -11.90 -8.64
N TYR A 164 10.94 -10.95 -9.56
CA TYR A 164 10.04 -9.81 -9.49
C TYR A 164 9.46 -9.49 -10.86
N LEU A 165 8.14 -9.54 -10.98
CA LEU A 165 7.43 -9.25 -12.22
C LEU A 165 6.32 -8.23 -11.92
N PRO A 166 6.60 -6.93 -12.01
CA PRO A 166 5.65 -5.91 -11.58
C PRO A 166 4.47 -5.84 -12.55
N ILE A 167 3.26 -5.79 -12.00
CA ILE A 167 2.02 -5.63 -12.76
C ILE A 167 1.77 -4.14 -13.04
N PRO A 168 1.58 -3.73 -14.31
CA PRO A 168 1.23 -2.36 -14.65
C PRO A 168 -0.06 -1.91 -13.99
N GLY A 169 -0.08 -0.66 -13.51
CA GLY A 169 -1.35 0.02 -13.26
C GLY A 169 -2.05 0.30 -14.58
N TYR A 170 -3.38 0.18 -14.60
CA TYR A 170 -4.16 0.48 -15.79
C TYR A 170 -4.26 2.02 -15.95
N GLN A 171 -3.66 2.52 -17.04
CA GLN A 171 -3.48 3.97 -17.30
C GLN A 171 -4.01 4.40 -18.67
N CYS A 172 -4.51 3.46 -19.47
CA CYS A 172 -4.96 3.68 -20.84
C CYS A 172 -6.44 3.36 -20.93
N LEU A 173 -7.19 4.03 -21.81
CA LEU A 173 -8.65 3.92 -21.90
C LEU A 173 -9.16 2.61 -22.51
N GLU A 174 -8.31 1.90 -23.26
CA GLU A 174 -8.72 0.72 -24.05
C GLU A 174 -8.07 -0.57 -23.55
N ALA A 175 -8.71 -1.69 -23.87
CA ALA A 175 -8.14 -3.02 -23.70
C ALA A 175 -7.15 -3.33 -24.83
N GLY A 176 -6.17 -4.18 -24.57
CA GLY A 176 -5.21 -4.58 -25.60
C GLY A 176 -4.17 -5.56 -25.10
N LYS A 177 -3.49 -6.23 -26.03
CA LYS A 177 -2.42 -7.18 -25.73
C LYS A 177 -1.12 -6.70 -26.33
N VAL A 178 -0.09 -6.57 -25.50
CA VAL A 178 1.26 -6.17 -25.91
C VAL A 178 2.24 -7.30 -25.58
N VAL A 179 3.04 -7.69 -26.57
CA VAL A 179 4.09 -8.70 -26.42
C VAL A 179 5.43 -8.00 -26.48
N VAL A 180 6.21 -8.11 -25.42
CA VAL A 180 7.53 -7.48 -25.27
C VAL A 180 8.60 -8.56 -25.29
N GLU A 181 9.58 -8.40 -26.18
CA GLU A 181 10.82 -9.17 -26.15
C GLU A 181 11.79 -8.52 -25.15
N VAL A 182 12.43 -9.35 -24.34
CA VAL A 182 13.39 -8.91 -23.32
C VAL A 182 14.72 -9.66 -23.45
N GLU A 183 15.82 -8.94 -23.28
CA GLU A 183 17.17 -9.49 -23.13
C GLU A 183 17.55 -9.39 -21.65
N ILE A 184 17.73 -10.53 -20.99
CA ILE A 184 17.96 -10.63 -19.55
C ILE A 184 19.44 -10.89 -19.30
N ALA A 185 20.08 -10.01 -18.54
CA ALA A 185 21.48 -10.11 -18.16
C ALA A 185 21.73 -11.23 -17.13
N ARG A 186 23.01 -11.55 -16.91
CA ARG A 186 23.43 -12.60 -15.97
C ARG A 186 22.94 -12.35 -14.55
N ASP A 187 22.93 -11.07 -14.14
CA ASP A 187 22.51 -10.62 -12.82
C ASP A 187 21.01 -10.79 -12.54
N GLY A 188 20.19 -11.07 -13.56
CA GLY A 188 18.73 -11.17 -13.42
C GLY A 188 17.97 -9.98 -13.99
N LYS A 189 18.63 -8.86 -14.30
CA LYS A 189 17.95 -7.65 -14.75
C LYS A 189 17.68 -7.70 -16.26
N VAL A 190 16.58 -7.08 -16.67
CA VAL A 190 16.29 -6.88 -18.09
C VAL A 190 17.18 -5.77 -18.64
N ALA A 191 18.16 -6.13 -19.46
CA ALA A 191 19.13 -5.22 -20.07
C ALA A 191 18.53 -4.46 -21.27
N LYS A 192 17.71 -5.14 -22.07
CA LYS A 192 16.97 -4.53 -23.20
C LYS A 192 15.54 -5.03 -23.23
N ALA A 193 14.64 -4.16 -23.68
CA ALA A 193 13.24 -4.50 -23.91
C ALA A 193 12.73 -3.78 -25.16
N SER A 194 12.08 -4.53 -26.05
CA SER A 194 11.51 -4.06 -27.31
C SER A 194 10.12 -4.64 -27.52
N VAL A 195 9.22 -3.86 -28.12
CA VAL A 195 7.88 -4.33 -28.45
C VAL A 195 7.98 -5.26 -29.65
N LEU A 196 7.63 -6.53 -29.45
CA LEU A 196 7.55 -7.52 -30.53
C LEU A 196 6.19 -7.47 -31.23
N ARG A 197 5.11 -7.31 -30.46
CA ARG A 197 3.76 -7.08 -31.00
C ARG A 197 3.05 -5.98 -30.21
N PRO A 198 2.70 -4.86 -30.85
CA PRO A 198 1.94 -3.80 -30.22
C PRO A 198 0.47 -4.20 -30.03
N ALA A 199 -0.25 -3.44 -29.20
CA ALA A 199 -1.70 -3.51 -29.13
C ALA A 199 -2.32 -2.89 -30.39
N VAL A 200 -3.54 -3.31 -30.74
CA VAL A 200 -4.30 -2.75 -31.86
C VAL A 200 -5.27 -1.72 -31.31
N GLY A 201 -5.34 -0.55 -31.93
CA GLY A 201 -6.27 0.53 -31.55
C GLY A 201 -5.56 1.85 -31.28
N ASP A 202 -6.34 2.85 -30.86
CA ASP A 202 -5.85 4.20 -30.64
C ASP A 202 -5.00 4.29 -29.35
N ALA A 203 -5.18 3.34 -28.42
CA ALA A 203 -4.37 3.23 -27.21
C ALA A 203 -3.02 2.50 -27.39
N GLU A 204 -2.63 2.12 -28.61
CA GLU A 204 -1.39 1.37 -28.90
C GLU A 204 -0.17 1.97 -28.19
N ALA A 205 0.05 3.27 -28.37
CA ALA A 205 1.25 3.96 -27.86
C ALA A 205 1.29 3.97 -26.33
N CYS A 206 0.14 4.17 -25.69
CA CYS A 206 0.01 4.17 -24.22
C CYS A 206 0.29 2.77 -23.64
N LEU A 207 -0.37 1.75 -24.19
CA LEU A 207 -0.23 0.37 -23.74
C LEU A 207 1.21 -0.15 -23.95
N SER A 208 1.80 0.18 -25.10
CA SER A 208 3.17 -0.21 -25.44
C SER A 208 4.21 0.45 -24.51
N ALA A 209 4.04 1.74 -24.22
CA ALA A 209 4.92 2.45 -23.29
C ALA A 209 4.82 1.89 -21.86
N ALA A 210 3.60 1.59 -21.39
CA ALA A 210 3.37 0.95 -20.11
C ALA A 210 4.04 -0.43 -20.05
N ALA A 211 3.79 -1.30 -21.04
CA ALA A 211 4.39 -2.63 -21.10
C ALA A 211 5.93 -2.57 -21.08
N LEU A 212 6.55 -1.70 -21.88
CA LEU A 212 8.01 -1.52 -21.91
C LEU A 212 8.58 -1.06 -20.57
N LYS A 213 7.91 -0.11 -19.91
CA LYS A 213 8.34 0.43 -18.61
C LYS A 213 8.39 -0.66 -17.55
N TYR A 214 7.39 -1.52 -17.50
CA TYR A 214 7.30 -2.59 -16.51
C TYR A 214 8.18 -3.79 -16.88
N ALA A 215 8.34 -4.11 -18.17
CA ALA A 215 9.27 -5.14 -18.63
C ALA A 215 10.70 -4.84 -18.18
N ARG A 216 11.18 -3.60 -18.34
CA ARG A 216 12.53 -3.18 -17.89
C ARG A 216 12.76 -3.26 -16.38
N ARG A 217 11.70 -3.20 -15.59
CA ARG A 217 11.74 -3.31 -14.12
C ARG A 217 11.66 -4.75 -13.63
N SER A 218 11.45 -5.70 -14.53
CA SER A 218 11.33 -7.11 -14.18
C SER A 218 12.71 -7.68 -13.83
N VAL A 219 12.73 -8.58 -12.85
CA VAL A 219 13.94 -9.24 -12.37
C VAL A 219 13.72 -10.74 -12.38
N PHE A 220 14.69 -11.46 -12.91
CA PHE A 220 14.73 -12.92 -13.00
C PHE A 220 15.84 -13.48 -12.14
N GLN A 221 15.84 -14.80 -11.95
CA GLN A 221 16.90 -15.48 -11.22
C GLN A 221 18.26 -15.22 -11.87
N THR A 222 19.29 -14.98 -11.05
CA THR A 222 20.68 -14.87 -11.50
C THR A 222 21.15 -16.21 -12.07
N ARG A 223 21.88 -16.18 -13.18
CA ARG A 223 22.50 -17.36 -13.80
C ARG A 223 23.92 -17.05 -14.23
N THR A 224 24.72 -18.10 -14.40
CA THR A 224 26.11 -18.01 -14.89
C THR A 224 26.19 -17.90 -16.42
N ASP A 225 25.10 -18.24 -17.11
CA ASP A 225 25.00 -18.26 -18.56
C ASP A 225 25.03 -16.84 -19.16
N ASP A 226 25.22 -16.75 -20.48
CA ASP A 226 25.19 -15.49 -21.22
C ASP A 226 23.81 -14.79 -21.19
N HIS A 227 23.71 -13.63 -21.84
CA HIS A 227 22.45 -12.94 -21.99
C HIS A 227 21.41 -13.86 -22.63
N GLN A 228 20.21 -13.83 -22.06
CA GLN A 228 19.14 -14.71 -22.47
C GLN A 228 17.94 -13.90 -22.96
N SER A 229 17.44 -14.23 -24.14
CA SER A 229 16.21 -13.67 -24.67
C SER A 229 14.97 -14.39 -24.11
N GLY A 230 13.89 -13.63 -23.95
CA GLY A 230 12.58 -14.16 -23.62
C GLY A 230 11.46 -13.19 -23.93
N ILE A 231 10.24 -13.58 -23.60
CA ILE A 231 9.03 -12.83 -23.94
C ILE A 231 8.23 -12.55 -22.67
N ILE A 232 7.71 -11.34 -22.54
CA ILE A 232 6.72 -10.97 -21.53
C ILE A 232 5.48 -10.46 -22.26
N THR A 233 4.33 -11.04 -21.94
CA THR A 233 3.03 -10.65 -22.50
C THR A 233 2.23 -9.91 -21.45
N TYR A 234 1.73 -8.73 -21.83
CA TYR A 234 0.85 -7.89 -21.03
C TYR A 234 -0.52 -7.84 -21.71
N GLU A 235 -1.54 -8.30 -21.01
CA GLU A 235 -2.92 -8.26 -21.45
C GLU A 235 -3.71 -7.31 -20.55
N PHE A 236 -4.13 -6.20 -21.15
CA PHE A 236 -4.88 -5.13 -20.53
C PHE A 236 -6.36 -5.36 -20.80
N VAL A 237 -7.14 -5.58 -19.75
CA VAL A 237 -8.58 -5.86 -19.81
C VAL A 237 -9.31 -4.67 -19.18
N ALA A 238 -10.04 -3.92 -20.03
CA ALA A 238 -10.95 -2.87 -19.59
C ALA A 238 -12.16 -3.49 -18.87
N GLN A 239 -12.66 -2.82 -17.82
CA GLN A 239 -13.86 -3.21 -17.08
C GLN A 239 -15.06 -2.35 -17.43
#